data_AF-A0A2G4T6R5-F1
#
_entry.id   AF-A0A2G4T6R5-F1
#
_cell.length_a   1.000
_cell.length_b   1.000
_cell.length_c   1.000
_cell.angle_alpha   90.00
_cell.angle_beta   90.00
_cell.angle_gamma   90.00
#
_symmetry.space_group_name_H-M   'P 1'
#
loop_
_entity.id
_entity.type
_entity.pdbx_description
1 polymer ?
#
loop_
_entity_poly.entity_id
_entity_poly.type
_entity_poly.pdbx_seq_one_letter_code
_entity_poly.pdbx_strand_id
1 'polypeptide(L)'
;MDSFQSNDAINLDTLDDWLENDLRESGLLSTDATHTIENKPTTPRELLLASPPISECTPRMDTVPTPMIKYEPLSPAETPKVEPKDDMSPPCGSIDLQPFIKALALLGSIQQNNTKSTMDETINSNNKRERPDINNRNLSQEDLIALKRQRNTDAARRSRQRKAMKMEALEKRVLELETENERLRLRAAIAESEKANIEAKEKRSKVRILELERQLADAHRALLQTSYREIAA
;
A
#
# COMPACT_ATOMS: atom_id res chain seq x y z
N MET A 1 35.66 14.47 -12.81
CA MET A 1 34.48 15.27 -13.20
C MET A 1 33.38 14.25 -13.46
N ASP A 2 32.48 13.87 -12.55
CA ASP A 2 32.12 14.39 -11.23
C ASP A 2 31.56 13.25 -10.37
N SER A 3 31.88 13.32 -9.08
CA SER A 3 31.35 12.47 -8.01
C SER A 3 29.95 12.94 -7.63
N PHE A 4 28.95 12.05 -7.69
CA PHE A 4 27.68 12.26 -6.98
C PHE A 4 27.77 11.58 -5.62
N GLN A 5 28.25 12.33 -4.64
CA GLN A 5 28.10 12.02 -3.23
C GLN A 5 27.00 12.91 -2.64
N SER A 6 26.19 12.27 -1.80
CA SER A 6 25.60 12.83 -0.58
C SER A 6 24.28 13.60 -0.66
N ASN A 7 23.28 12.96 -0.03
CA ASN A 7 22.42 13.51 1.04
C ASN A 7 20.92 13.52 0.76
N ASP A 8 20.32 12.32 0.69
CA ASP A 8 18.95 12.13 1.18
C ASP A 8 19.01 11.58 2.62
N ALA A 9 19.64 12.35 3.50
CA ALA A 9 19.41 12.21 4.92
C ALA A 9 17.99 12.73 5.14
N ILE A 10 17.05 11.80 5.29
CA ILE A 10 15.66 12.09 5.68
C ILE A 10 15.76 13.00 6.92
N ASN A 11 15.41 14.27 6.73
CA ASN A 11 15.56 15.28 7.75
C ASN A 11 14.63 14.92 8.93
N LEU A 12 15.22 14.42 10.01
CA LEU A 12 14.50 13.99 11.21
C LEU A 12 13.96 15.20 12.00
N ASP A 13 14.47 16.41 11.75
CA ASP A 13 14.01 17.66 12.39
C ASP A 13 12.63 18.10 11.91
N THR A 14 12.24 17.81 10.66
CA THR A 14 10.94 18.28 10.13
C THR A 14 9.75 17.53 10.74
N LEU A 15 10.00 16.44 11.48
CA LEU A 15 8.97 15.71 12.20
C LEU A 15 8.62 16.36 13.56
N ASP A 16 9.52 17.21 14.08
CA ASP A 16 9.36 17.87 15.38
C ASP A 16 8.63 19.21 15.31
N ASP A 17 8.54 19.85 14.14
CA ASP A 17 7.90 21.16 13.98
C ASP A 17 6.45 21.22 14.51
N TRP A 18 5.69 20.12 14.37
CA TRP A 18 4.29 20.08 14.83
C TRP A 18 4.16 19.80 16.33
N LEU A 19 5.10 19.06 16.89
CA LEU A 19 5.19 18.78 18.33
C LEU A 19 5.73 20.00 19.07
N GLU A 20 6.69 20.71 18.49
CA GLU A 20 7.25 21.93 19.01
C GLU A 20 6.20 23.06 19.02
N ASN A 21 5.38 23.17 17.98
CA ASN A 21 4.30 24.16 17.94
C ASN A 21 3.21 23.90 18.99
N ASP A 22 2.82 22.63 19.18
CA ASP A 22 1.84 22.22 20.21
C ASP A 22 2.39 22.43 21.64
N LEU A 23 3.69 22.19 21.86
CA LEU A 23 4.37 22.39 23.14
C LEU A 23 4.61 23.88 23.46
N ARG A 24 4.75 24.71 22.42
CA ARG A 24 4.74 26.18 22.52
C ARG A 24 3.34 26.71 22.82
N GLU A 25 2.30 26.21 22.15
CA GLU A 25 0.90 26.58 22.42
C GLU A 25 0.44 26.17 23.83
N SER A 26 0.98 25.08 24.36
CA SER A 26 0.71 24.62 25.73
C SER A 26 1.61 25.24 26.81
N GLY A 27 2.50 26.18 26.44
CA GLY A 27 3.31 26.98 27.38
C GLY A 27 4.43 26.23 28.09
N LEU A 28 4.78 25.03 27.63
CA LEU A 28 5.77 24.14 28.25
C LEU A 28 7.22 24.46 27.84
N LEU A 29 7.42 25.16 26.70
CA LEU A 29 8.71 25.68 26.25
C LEU A 29 8.68 27.22 26.28
N SER A 30 9.20 27.82 27.35
CA SER A 30 9.45 29.26 27.39
C SER A 30 10.88 29.55 26.91
N THR A 31 11.01 30.24 25.79
CA THR A 31 12.29 30.84 25.35
C THR A 31 12.42 32.26 25.88
N ASP A 32 13.43 32.44 26.73
CA ASP A 32 14.07 33.65 27.20
C ASP A 32 13.34 34.66 28.09
N ALA A 33 14.13 35.05 29.10
CA ALA A 33 13.87 36.08 30.08
C ALA A 33 13.52 37.42 29.44
N THR A 34 12.42 38.02 29.85
CA THR A 34 12.37 39.27 30.62
C THR A 34 10.92 39.76 30.75
N HIS A 35 10.64 40.38 31.90
CA HIS A 35 9.49 41.22 32.21
C HIS A 35 8.19 40.60 32.76
N THR A 36 8.16 40.65 34.09
CA THR A 36 7.12 41.33 34.90
C THR A 36 5.89 40.52 35.29
N ILE A 37 5.91 40.19 36.58
CA ILE A 37 4.83 39.78 37.47
C ILE A 37 3.57 40.65 37.26
N GLU A 38 2.42 40.02 37.09
CA GLU A 38 1.19 40.51 37.73
C GLU A 38 0.35 39.33 38.23
N ASN A 39 0.57 38.99 39.50
CA ASN A 39 -0.35 38.18 40.29
C ASN A 39 -1.54 39.06 40.67
N LYS A 40 -2.77 38.64 40.35
CA LYS A 40 -3.96 39.13 41.04
C LYS A 40 -4.75 37.97 41.65
N PRO A 41 -4.89 37.91 42.98
CA PRO A 41 -5.73 36.91 43.63
C PRO A 41 -7.18 37.40 43.62
N THR A 42 -8.04 36.76 42.84
CA THR A 42 -9.49 37.01 42.91
C THR A 42 -10.11 36.08 43.94
N THR A 43 -10.67 36.69 44.98
CA THR A 43 -11.18 36.13 46.24
C THR A 43 -12.44 35.25 46.00
N PRO A 44 -12.66 34.18 46.79
CA PRO A 44 -13.69 33.17 46.51
C PRO A 44 -15.07 33.57 47.04
N ARG A 45 -15.73 34.57 46.44
CA ARG A 45 -17.10 34.95 46.85
C ARG A 45 -18.04 35.50 45.77
N GLU A 46 -17.83 35.15 44.49
CA GLU A 46 -18.77 35.47 43.40
C GLU A 46 -19.08 34.30 42.43
N LEU A 47 -18.73 33.05 42.76
CA LEU A 47 -18.98 31.89 41.89
C LEU A 47 -20.32 31.16 42.14
N LEU A 48 -21.25 31.72 42.93
CA LEU A 48 -22.48 31.03 43.33
C LEU A 48 -23.78 31.50 42.67
N LEU A 49 -23.76 32.50 41.78
CA LEU A 49 -24.95 32.93 41.03
C LEU A 49 -24.60 33.43 39.62
N ALA A 50 -24.09 32.55 38.76
CA ALA A 50 -24.17 32.75 37.32
C ALA A 50 -24.01 31.41 36.60
N SER A 51 -25.12 30.82 36.15
CA SER A 51 -25.08 29.80 35.11
C SER A 51 -24.62 30.46 33.81
N PRO A 52 -23.54 29.99 33.14
CA PRO A 52 -23.24 30.47 31.81
C PRO A 52 -24.34 30.01 30.83
N PRO A 53 -24.85 30.89 29.96
CA PRO A 53 -25.68 30.46 28.85
C PRO A 53 -24.83 29.61 27.89
N ILE A 54 -25.42 28.52 27.41
CA ILE A 54 -24.93 27.71 26.30
C ILE A 54 -24.62 28.62 25.10
N SER A 55 -23.33 28.87 24.83
CA SER A 55 -22.91 29.57 23.61
C SER A 55 -23.03 28.63 22.41
N GLU A 56 -24.03 28.92 21.58
CA GLU A 56 -24.16 28.43 20.21
C GLU A 56 -23.00 28.96 19.35
N CYS A 57 -22.08 28.08 18.96
CA CYS A 57 -21.21 28.29 17.81
C CYS A 57 -21.85 27.62 16.58
N THR A 58 -22.97 28.18 16.11
CA THR A 58 -23.49 27.96 14.76
C THR A 58 -23.47 29.30 14.02
N PRO A 59 -22.91 29.39 12.81
CA PRO A 59 -22.89 30.64 12.08
C PRO A 59 -24.32 30.97 11.61
N ARG A 60 -24.81 32.12 12.05
CA ARG A 60 -26.07 32.74 11.63
C ARG A 60 -25.97 33.16 10.16
N MET A 61 -26.65 32.44 9.28
CA MET A 61 -26.95 32.91 7.93
C MET A 61 -28.31 33.62 7.97
N ASP A 62 -28.30 34.92 7.66
CA ASP A 62 -29.51 35.70 7.54
C ASP A 62 -30.39 35.20 6.39
N THR A 63 -31.69 35.39 6.59
CA THR A 63 -32.85 34.93 5.84
C THR A 63 -32.73 35.04 4.31
N VAL A 64 -32.79 33.89 3.63
CA VAL A 64 -33.18 33.77 2.22
C VAL A 64 -34.54 33.06 2.20
N PRO A 65 -35.52 33.46 1.36
CA PRO A 65 -36.83 32.79 1.33
C PRO A 65 -36.66 31.38 0.75
N THR A 66 -36.71 30.37 1.61
CA THR A 66 -36.79 28.96 1.17
C THR A 66 -38.14 28.78 0.46
N PRO A 67 -38.19 28.35 -0.81
CA PRO A 67 -39.46 27.99 -1.42
C PRO A 67 -40.02 26.78 -0.66
N MET A 68 -41.28 26.87 -0.24
CA MET A 68 -42.05 25.72 0.25
C MET A 68 -42.10 24.65 -0.85
N ILE A 69 -41.19 23.69 -0.81
CA ILE A 69 -41.34 22.46 -1.57
C ILE A 69 -42.37 21.64 -0.80
N LYS A 70 -43.61 21.64 -1.28
CA LYS A 70 -44.63 20.68 -0.87
C LYS A 70 -44.08 19.29 -1.20
N TYR A 71 -43.70 18.54 -0.18
CA TYR A 71 -43.38 17.14 -0.35
C TYR A 71 -44.70 16.37 -0.49
N GLU A 72 -45.04 16.03 -1.73
CA GLU A 72 -46.12 15.11 -2.02
C GLU A 72 -45.55 13.69 -1.90
N PRO A 73 -45.98 12.89 -0.92
CA PRO A 73 -45.50 11.52 -0.78
C PRO A 73 -45.97 10.74 -2.01
N LEU A 74 -45.02 10.34 -2.85
CA LEU A 74 -45.28 9.49 -3.99
C LEU A 74 -45.93 8.19 -3.50
N SER A 75 -47.20 8.01 -3.87
CA SER A 75 -47.94 6.77 -3.71
C SER A 75 -47.13 5.61 -4.32
N PRO A 76 -47.11 4.42 -3.70
CA PRO A 76 -46.42 3.27 -4.25
C PRO A 76 -46.93 2.97 -5.67
N ALA A 77 -46.05 3.05 -6.66
CA ALA A 77 -46.38 2.65 -8.03
C ALA A 77 -46.79 1.17 -8.04
N GLU A 78 -47.92 0.88 -8.68
CA GLU A 78 -48.39 -0.48 -8.91
C GLU A 78 -47.37 -1.26 -9.76
N THR A 79 -46.68 -2.19 -9.14
CA THR A 79 -45.94 -3.23 -9.86
C THR A 79 -46.92 -4.31 -10.34
N PRO A 80 -46.74 -4.87 -11.55
CA PRO A 80 -47.64 -5.86 -12.11
C PRO A 80 -47.77 -7.09 -11.21
N LYS A 81 -49.03 -7.47 -10.99
CA LYS A 81 -49.51 -8.63 -10.24
C LYS A 81 -48.91 -9.91 -10.80
N VAL A 82 -48.04 -10.55 -10.02
CA VAL A 82 -47.65 -11.95 -10.22
C VAL A 82 -48.17 -12.73 -9.02
N GLU A 83 -48.94 -13.78 -9.32
CA GLU A 83 -49.66 -14.62 -8.37
C GLU A 83 -48.73 -15.32 -7.35
N PRO A 84 -49.23 -15.62 -6.14
CA PRO A 84 -48.43 -16.32 -5.12
C PRO A 84 -48.27 -17.78 -5.53
N LYS A 85 -47.04 -18.19 -5.84
CA LYS A 85 -46.63 -19.57 -5.65
C LYS A 85 -45.95 -19.67 -4.31
N ASP A 86 -46.58 -20.44 -3.44
CA ASP A 86 -46.04 -20.92 -2.19
C ASP A 86 -44.67 -21.59 -2.39
N ASP A 87 -43.89 -21.54 -1.32
CA ASP A 87 -42.64 -22.26 -1.04
C ASP A 87 -41.33 -21.45 -1.04
N MET A 88 -40.68 -21.53 0.12
CA MET A 88 -39.30 -21.19 0.46
C MET A 88 -39.00 -19.77 0.95
N SER A 89 -39.49 -19.48 2.16
CA SER A 89 -38.75 -18.64 3.11
C SER A 89 -37.31 -19.17 3.26
N PRO A 90 -36.25 -18.36 3.06
CA PRO A 90 -34.93 -18.76 3.51
C PRO A 90 -34.91 -18.68 5.04
N PRO A 91 -34.60 -19.77 5.78
CA PRO A 91 -34.40 -19.68 7.20
C PRO A 91 -33.19 -18.76 7.45
N CYS A 92 -33.30 -17.89 8.44
CA CYS A 92 -32.19 -17.13 8.99
C CYS A 92 -31.11 -18.12 9.45
N GLY A 93 -30.21 -18.49 8.54
CA GLY A 93 -29.10 -19.38 8.80
C GLY A 93 -28.03 -18.61 9.54
N SER A 94 -27.64 -19.11 10.71
CA SER A 94 -26.41 -18.67 11.37
C SER A 94 -25.27 -18.75 10.37
N ILE A 95 -24.64 -17.60 10.08
CA ILE A 95 -23.47 -17.52 9.21
C ILE A 95 -22.39 -18.39 9.86
N ASP A 96 -22.06 -19.51 9.20
CA ASP A 96 -21.01 -20.39 9.66
C ASP A 96 -19.65 -19.70 9.46
N LEU A 97 -19.05 -19.25 10.56
CA LEU A 97 -17.75 -18.58 10.59
C LEU A 97 -16.57 -19.58 10.57
N GLN A 98 -16.83 -20.89 10.64
CA GLN A 98 -15.79 -21.92 10.63
C GLN A 98 -14.85 -21.85 9.41
N PRO A 99 -15.32 -21.56 8.18
CA PRO A 99 -14.43 -21.36 7.02
C PRO A 99 -13.47 -20.19 7.21
N PHE A 100 -13.94 -19.08 7.79
CA PHE A 100 -13.15 -17.89 8.06
C PHE A 100 -12.11 -18.14 9.16
N ILE A 101 -12.50 -18.81 10.25
CA ILE A 101 -11.60 -19.18 11.35
C ILE A 101 -10.49 -20.12 10.85
N LYS A 102 -10.84 -21.12 10.02
CA LYS A 102 -9.86 -22.04 9.40
C LYS A 102 -8.89 -21.31 8.47
N ALA A 103 -9.37 -20.35 7.67
CA ALA A 103 -8.52 -19.56 6.79
C ALA A 103 -7.51 -18.70 7.58
N LEU A 104 -7.94 -18.07 8.68
CA LEU A 104 -7.05 -17.30 9.55
C LEU A 104 -6.00 -18.19 10.24
N ALA A 105 -6.38 -19.38 10.70
CA ALA A 105 -5.44 -20.34 11.30
C ALA A 105 -4.38 -20.83 10.30
N LEU A 106 -4.79 -21.12 9.05
CA LEU A 106 -3.87 -21.54 7.99
C LEU A 106 -2.90 -20.41 7.61
N LEU A 107 -3.38 -19.17 7.52
CA LEU A 107 -2.55 -18.01 7.20
C LEU A 107 -1.51 -17.73 8.29
N GLY A 108 -1.90 -17.89 9.57
CA GLY A 108 -0.97 -17.79 10.70
C GLY A 108 0.12 -18.88 10.70
N SER A 109 -0.22 -20.11 10.28
CA SER A 109 0.73 -21.23 10.11
C SER A 109 1.75 -20.98 9.00
N ILE A 110 1.30 -20.46 7.84
CA ILE A 110 2.17 -20.14 6.70
C ILE A 110 3.22 -19.08 7.06
N GLN A 111 2.86 -18.14 7.93
CA GLN A 111 3.75 -17.05 8.34
C GLN A 111 4.91 -17.51 9.24
N GLN A 112 4.78 -18.64 9.95
CA GLN A 112 5.85 -19.18 10.80
C GLN A 112 6.95 -19.92 10.00
N ASN A 113 6.65 -20.39 8.79
CA ASN A 113 7.57 -21.24 8.03
C ASN A 113 8.58 -20.47 7.16
N ASN A 114 8.46 -19.14 7.05
CA ASN A 114 9.30 -18.33 6.14
C ASN A 114 10.36 -17.46 6.85
N THR A 115 10.71 -17.76 8.11
CA THR A 115 11.70 -16.98 8.90
C THR A 115 12.93 -17.80 9.31
N LYS A 116 13.41 -18.70 8.44
CA LYS A 116 14.72 -19.37 8.63
C LYS A 116 15.71 -19.01 7.53
N SER A 117 16.25 -17.79 7.61
CA SER A 117 17.68 -17.49 7.39
C SER A 117 17.87 -15.98 7.44
N THR A 118 18.50 -15.49 8.51
CA THR A 118 19.58 -14.48 8.52
C THR A 118 19.76 -14.07 9.98
N MET A 119 21.00 -14.15 10.44
CA MET A 119 21.39 -13.88 11.81
C MET A 119 21.05 -12.44 12.21
N ASP A 120 20.11 -12.28 13.14
CA ASP A 120 20.11 -11.13 14.03
C ASP A 120 19.49 -11.57 15.37
N GLU A 121 20.38 -12.00 16.27
CA GLU A 121 20.08 -12.31 17.65
C GLU A 121 19.94 -10.98 18.41
N THR A 122 18.82 -10.29 18.20
CA THR A 122 18.46 -9.10 18.96
C THR A 122 17.20 -9.39 19.76
N ILE A 123 17.42 -9.92 20.97
CA ILE A 123 16.62 -9.73 22.19
C ILE A 123 15.10 -9.88 22.01
N ASN A 124 14.61 -11.12 22.15
CA ASN A 124 13.22 -11.40 22.51
C ASN A 124 12.94 -10.93 23.95
N SER A 125 12.85 -9.61 24.11
CA SER A 125 12.33 -8.99 25.33
C SER A 125 10.82 -9.03 25.24
N ASN A 126 10.20 -9.66 26.24
CA ASN A 126 8.77 -9.62 26.49
C ASN A 126 8.25 -8.18 26.40
N ASN A 127 7.76 -7.76 25.24
CA ASN A 127 6.99 -6.53 25.07
C ASN A 127 5.59 -6.74 25.66
N LYS A 128 5.52 -7.04 26.96
CA LYS A 128 4.42 -6.54 27.77
C LYS A 128 4.47 -5.03 27.53
N ARG A 129 3.43 -4.49 26.90
CA ARG A 129 3.16 -3.05 26.91
C ARG A 129 3.19 -2.65 28.38
N GLU A 130 4.34 -2.14 28.84
CA GLU A 130 4.47 -1.47 30.13
C GLU A 130 3.46 -0.34 30.05
N ARG A 131 2.29 -0.55 30.65
CA ARG A 131 1.36 0.54 30.92
C ARG A 131 2.18 1.51 31.73
N PRO A 132 2.44 2.75 31.25
CA PRO A 132 3.15 3.71 32.06
C PRO A 132 2.38 3.82 33.37
N ASP A 133 3.12 3.58 34.44
CA ASP A 133 2.65 3.45 35.80
C ASP A 133 1.61 4.54 36.07
N ILE A 134 0.36 4.13 36.30
CA ILE A 134 -0.76 5.04 36.64
C ILE A 134 -0.54 5.60 38.07
N ASN A 135 0.61 5.30 38.68
CA ASN A 135 1.02 5.70 40.01
C ASN A 135 1.71 7.07 40.06
N ASN A 136 1.68 7.88 39.01
CA ASN A 136 1.94 9.31 39.20
C ASN A 136 0.69 9.95 39.83
N ARG A 137 0.54 9.73 41.15
CA ARG A 137 -0.63 10.02 42.00
C ARG A 137 -1.03 11.49 42.11
N ASN A 138 -0.46 12.36 41.26
CA ASN A 138 -0.63 13.80 41.29
C ASN A 138 -1.29 14.38 40.02
N LEU A 139 -1.64 13.56 39.02
CA LEU A 139 -2.38 14.03 37.84
C LEU A 139 -3.89 13.98 38.09
N SER A 140 -4.57 15.06 37.72
CA SER A 140 -6.03 15.12 37.74
C SER A 140 -6.61 14.06 36.80
N GLN A 141 -7.85 13.63 37.07
CA GLN A 141 -8.60 12.77 36.16
C GLN A 141 -8.69 13.37 34.74
N GLU A 142 -8.78 14.69 34.65
CA GLU A 142 -8.78 15.44 33.39
C GLU A 142 -7.46 15.25 32.63
N ASP A 143 -6.32 15.39 33.31
CA ASP A 143 -4.99 15.23 32.70
C ASP A 143 -4.79 13.80 32.18
N LEU A 144 -5.32 12.80 32.91
CA LEU A 144 -5.23 11.41 32.47
C LEU A 144 -6.08 11.14 31.21
N ILE A 145 -7.21 11.84 31.05
CA ILE A 145 -8.04 11.78 29.84
C ILE A 145 -7.32 12.48 28.68
N ALA A 146 -6.75 13.66 28.92
CA ALA A 146 -5.98 14.40 27.93
C ALA A 146 -4.79 13.56 27.40
N LEU A 147 -4.02 12.94 28.30
CA LEU A 147 -2.91 12.04 27.93
C LEU A 147 -3.36 10.84 27.08
N LYS A 148 -4.53 10.24 27.37
CA LYS A 148 -5.07 9.14 26.55
C LYS A 148 -5.47 9.60 25.16
N ARG A 149 -6.08 10.78 25.04
CA ARG A 149 -6.43 11.38 23.75
C ARG A 149 -5.18 11.67 22.93
N GLN A 150 -4.18 12.29 23.55
CA GLN A 150 -2.89 12.56 22.92
C GLN A 150 -2.24 11.26 22.39
N ARG A 151 -2.18 10.20 23.22
CA ARG A 151 -1.64 8.90 22.80
C ARG A 151 -2.43 8.25 21.67
N ASN A 152 -3.76 8.36 21.66
CA ASN A 152 -4.57 7.82 20.57
C ASN A 152 -4.36 8.60 19.27
N THR A 153 -4.27 9.93 19.34
CA THR A 153 -3.94 10.79 18.20
C THR A 153 -2.59 10.41 17.59
N ASP A 154 -1.56 10.25 18.43
CA ASP A 154 -0.24 9.79 17.97
C ASP A 154 -0.32 8.38 17.36
N ALA A 155 -1.02 7.44 18.00
CA ALA A 155 -1.21 6.10 17.46
C ALA A 155 -1.91 6.09 16.08
N ALA A 156 -2.94 6.93 15.91
CA ALA A 156 -3.65 7.08 14.64
C ALA A 156 -2.75 7.68 13.56
N ARG A 157 -1.94 8.69 13.91
CA ARG A 157 -0.94 9.29 13.02
C ARG A 157 0.09 8.26 12.57
N ARG A 158 0.73 7.55 13.51
CA ARG A 158 1.69 6.49 13.20
C ARG A 158 1.07 5.38 12.35
N SER A 159 -0.20 5.04 12.59
CA SER A 159 -0.92 4.06 11.76
C SER A 159 -1.09 4.54 10.31
N ARG A 160 -1.51 5.80 10.12
CA ARG A 160 -1.62 6.42 8.79
C ARG A 160 -0.25 6.49 8.09
N GLN A 161 0.80 6.90 8.81
CA GLN A 161 2.16 6.97 8.29
C GLN A 161 2.66 5.59 7.83
N ARG A 162 2.51 4.55 8.65
CA ARG A 162 2.87 3.18 8.25
C ARG A 162 2.10 2.71 7.02
N LYS A 163 0.82 3.07 6.90
CA LYS A 163 0.02 2.76 5.71
C LYS A 163 0.55 3.49 4.48
N ALA A 164 0.86 4.78 4.60
CA ALA A 164 1.44 5.57 3.50
C ALA A 164 2.78 4.98 3.03
N MET A 165 3.70 4.70 3.96
CA MET A 165 4.99 4.05 3.65
C MET A 165 4.81 2.69 2.96
N LYS A 166 3.83 1.89 3.41
CA LYS A 166 3.53 0.60 2.76
C LYS A 166 2.98 0.79 1.36
N MET A 167 2.11 1.77 1.14
CA MET A 167 1.59 2.08 -0.20
C MET A 167 2.71 2.52 -1.14
N GLU A 168 3.56 3.45 -0.70
CA GLU A 168 4.73 3.91 -1.45
C GLU A 168 5.69 2.76 -1.80
N ALA A 169 5.99 1.88 -0.83
CA ALA A 169 6.83 0.70 -1.08
C ALA A 169 6.21 -0.27 -2.10
N LEU A 170 4.89 -0.44 -2.09
CA LEU A 170 4.18 -1.25 -3.08
C LEU A 170 4.19 -0.60 -4.47
N GLU A 171 3.96 0.71 -4.56
CA GLU A 171 4.04 1.47 -5.81
C GLU A 171 5.43 1.38 -6.44
N LYS A 172 6.48 1.57 -5.62
CA LYS A 172 7.86 1.37 -6.04
C LYS A 172 8.09 -0.06 -6.54
N ARG A 173 7.56 -1.06 -5.83
CA ARG A 173 7.73 -2.46 -6.24
C ARG A 173 7.01 -2.77 -7.55
N VAL A 174 5.84 -2.19 -7.79
CA VAL A 174 5.13 -2.31 -9.06
C VAL A 174 5.97 -1.73 -10.19
N LEU A 175 6.49 -0.51 -10.02
CA LEU A 175 7.36 0.13 -11.01
C LEU A 175 8.62 -0.71 -11.33
N GLU A 176 9.30 -1.22 -10.31
CA GLU A 176 10.44 -2.14 -10.50
C GLU A 176 10.06 -3.40 -11.27
N LEU A 177 8.90 -3.99 -10.96
CA LEU A 177 8.44 -5.20 -11.63
C LEU A 177 8.01 -4.92 -13.07
N GLU A 178 7.39 -3.78 -13.35
CA GLU A 178 6.98 -3.38 -14.70
C GLU A 178 8.20 -3.13 -15.59
N THR A 179 9.17 -2.36 -15.10
CA THR A 179 10.44 -2.10 -15.81
C THR A 179 11.22 -3.38 -16.08
N GLU A 180 11.31 -4.29 -15.10
CA GLU A 180 11.95 -5.59 -15.29
C GLU A 180 11.17 -6.46 -16.29
N ASN A 181 9.84 -6.43 -16.26
CA ASN A 181 9.01 -7.16 -17.22
C ASN A 181 9.21 -6.66 -18.65
N GLU A 182 9.22 -5.35 -18.86
CA GLU A 182 9.53 -4.72 -20.16
C GLU A 182 10.91 -5.14 -20.66
N ARG A 183 11.93 -5.09 -19.79
CA ARG A 183 13.29 -5.52 -20.11
C ARG A 183 13.36 -6.98 -20.53
N LEU A 184 12.66 -7.86 -19.80
CA LEU A 184 12.60 -9.29 -20.12
C LEU A 184 11.86 -9.55 -21.44
N ARG A 185 10.76 -8.85 -21.69
CA ARG A 185 10.02 -8.94 -22.96
C ARG A 185 10.89 -8.53 -24.15
N LEU A 186 11.64 -7.43 -24.02
CA LEU A 186 12.58 -6.99 -25.07
C LEU A 186 13.63 -8.07 -25.34
N ARG A 187 14.23 -8.64 -24.28
CA ARG A 187 15.23 -9.71 -24.41
C ARG A 187 14.66 -10.96 -25.08
N ALA A 188 13.43 -11.34 -24.73
CA ALA A 188 12.74 -12.46 -25.35
C ALA A 188 12.52 -12.21 -26.85
N ALA A 189 12.03 -11.02 -27.23
CA ALA A 189 11.84 -10.64 -28.63
C ALA A 189 13.15 -10.67 -29.44
N ILE A 190 14.25 -10.18 -28.87
CA ILE A 190 15.58 -10.25 -29.50
C ILE A 190 15.98 -11.70 -29.71
N ALA A 191 15.92 -12.54 -28.67
CA ALA A 191 16.31 -13.95 -28.75
C ALA A 191 15.44 -14.73 -29.77
N GLU A 192 14.15 -14.44 -29.84
CA GLU A 192 13.25 -15.02 -30.84
C GLU A 192 13.64 -14.61 -32.27
N SER A 193 13.99 -13.33 -32.48
CA SER A 193 14.46 -12.85 -33.78
C SER A 193 15.79 -13.48 -34.21
N GLU A 194 16.73 -13.67 -33.27
CA GLU A 194 18.01 -14.32 -33.49
C GLU A 194 17.81 -15.80 -33.85
N LYS A 195 16.95 -16.50 -33.10
CA LYS A 195 16.58 -17.89 -33.38
C LYS A 195 16.02 -18.04 -34.79
N ALA A 196 15.06 -17.18 -35.17
CA ALA A 196 14.46 -17.21 -36.50
C ALA A 196 15.50 -16.96 -37.61
N ASN A 197 16.43 -16.03 -37.39
CA ASN A 197 17.52 -15.76 -38.33
C ASN A 197 18.47 -16.96 -38.49
N ILE A 198 18.86 -17.60 -37.38
CA ILE A 198 19.72 -18.80 -37.41
C ILE A 198 19.01 -19.94 -38.13
N GLU A 199 17.74 -20.20 -37.83
CA GLU A 199 16.94 -21.24 -38.47
C GLU A 199 16.81 -21.00 -39.99
N ALA A 200 16.61 -19.74 -40.41
CA ALA A 200 16.57 -19.37 -41.82
C ALA A 200 17.92 -19.62 -42.52
N LYS A 201 19.05 -19.29 -41.87
CA LYS A 201 20.39 -19.58 -42.38
C LYS A 201 20.63 -21.08 -42.47
N GLU A 202 20.25 -21.84 -41.45
CA GLU A 202 20.40 -23.30 -41.42
C GLU A 202 19.62 -23.95 -42.58
N LYS A 203 18.37 -23.53 -42.82
CA LYS A 203 17.56 -24.01 -43.96
C LYS A 203 18.25 -23.72 -45.30
N ARG A 204 18.75 -22.49 -45.50
CA ARG A 204 19.49 -22.12 -46.72
C ARG A 204 20.75 -22.95 -46.91
N SER A 205 21.52 -23.16 -45.85
CA SER A 205 22.73 -23.98 -45.87
C SER A 205 22.42 -25.43 -46.19
N LYS A 206 21.38 -26.02 -45.60
CA LYS A 206 20.94 -27.40 -45.90
C LYS A 206 20.58 -27.57 -47.37
N VAL A 207 19.80 -26.64 -47.94
CA VAL A 207 19.47 -26.66 -49.38
C VAL A 207 20.73 -26.57 -50.23
N ARG A 208 21.67 -25.70 -49.87
CA ARG A 208 22.94 -25.56 -50.60
C ARG A 208 23.80 -26.82 -50.53
N ILE A 209 23.86 -27.48 -49.38
CA ILE A 209 24.60 -28.74 -49.21
C ILE A 209 24.01 -29.81 -50.12
N LEU A 210 22.69 -30.00 -50.11
CA LEU A 210 22.02 -31.00 -50.96
C LEU A 210 22.28 -30.76 -52.46
N GLU A 211 22.27 -29.49 -52.90
CA GLU A 211 22.58 -29.16 -54.29
C GLU A 211 24.03 -29.49 -54.64
N LEU A 212 24.98 -29.19 -53.74
CA LEU A 212 26.40 -29.51 -53.95
C LEU A 212 26.65 -31.02 -53.95
N GLU A 213 25.98 -31.78 -53.08
CA GLU A 213 26.03 -33.24 -53.05
C GLU A 213 25.49 -33.83 -54.36
N ARG A 214 24.40 -33.27 -54.90
CA ARG A 214 23.86 -33.67 -56.21
C ARG A 214 24.87 -33.42 -57.33
N GLN A 215 25.46 -32.22 -57.38
CA GLN A 215 26.47 -31.86 -58.38
C GLN A 215 27.69 -32.78 -58.31
N LEU A 216 28.13 -33.13 -57.11
CA LEU A 216 29.23 -34.07 -56.89
C LEU A 216 28.87 -35.48 -57.43
N ALA A 217 27.66 -35.96 -57.14
CA ALA A 217 27.19 -37.25 -57.65
C ALA A 217 27.05 -37.26 -59.18
N ASP A 218 26.57 -36.17 -59.78
CA ASP A 218 26.47 -36.02 -61.24
C ASP A 218 27.84 -36.01 -61.91
N ALA A 219 28.79 -35.24 -61.39
CA ALA A 219 30.16 -35.20 -61.88
C ALA A 219 30.84 -36.57 -61.79
N HIS A 220 30.66 -37.28 -60.67
CA HIS A 220 31.19 -38.62 -60.49
C HIS A 220 30.60 -39.62 -61.50
N ARG A 221 29.28 -39.56 -61.75
CA ARG A 221 28.63 -40.39 -62.78
C ARG A 221 29.15 -40.08 -64.18
N ALA A 222 29.35 -38.80 -64.52
CA ALA A 222 29.89 -38.39 -65.82
C ALA A 222 31.31 -38.92 -66.05
N LEU A 223 32.19 -38.81 -65.06
CA LEU A 223 33.57 -39.32 -65.13
C LEU A 223 33.63 -40.84 -65.35
N LEU A 224 32.76 -41.59 -64.67
CA LEU A 224 32.66 -43.04 -64.89
C LEU A 224 32.16 -43.33 -66.31
N GLN A 225 31.14 -42.63 -66.81
CA GLN A 225 30.64 -42.84 -68.17
C GLN A 225 31.70 -42.54 -69.24
N THR A 226 32.51 -41.48 -69.07
CA THR A 226 33.59 -41.16 -70.00
C THR A 226 34.68 -42.23 -69.97
N SER A 227 35.11 -42.69 -68.79
CA SER A 227 36.14 -43.73 -68.70
C SER A 227 35.69 -45.06 -69.29
N TYR A 228 34.42 -45.46 -69.10
CA TYR A 228 33.87 -46.65 -69.75
C TYR A 228 33.81 -46.53 -71.28
N ARG A 229 33.52 -45.34 -71.82
CA ARG A 229 33.51 -45.10 -73.27
C ARG A 229 34.90 -45.18 -73.89
N GLU A 230 35.92 -44.68 -73.19
CA GLU A 230 37.31 -44.74 -73.67
C GLU A 230 37.88 -46.16 -73.67
N ILE A 231 37.45 -47.03 -72.73
CA ILE A 231 37.89 -48.44 -72.68
C ILE A 231 37.20 -49.30 -73.76
N ALA A 232 35.98 -48.94 -74.16
CA ALA A 232 35.17 -49.71 -75.09
C ALA A 232 35.33 -49.31 -76.57
N ALA A 233 36.08 -48.24 -76.86
CA ALA A 233 36.40 -47.75 -78.21
C ALA A 233 37.78 -48.23 -78.66
#